data_AF-A0A1B9AV17-F1
#
_entry.id   AF-A0A1B9AV17-F1
#
_cell.length_a   1.000
_cell.length_b   1.000
_cell.length_c   1.000
_cell.angle_alpha   90.00
_cell.angle_beta   90.00
_cell.angle_gamma   90.00
#
_symmetry.space_group_name_H-M   'P 1'
#
loop_
_entity.id
_entity.type
_entity.pdbx_description
1 polymer ?
#
loop_
_entity_poly.entity_id
_entity_poly.type
_entity_poly.pdbx_seq_one_letter_code
_entity_poly.pdbx_strand_id
1 'polypeptide(L)'
;MNVNDPLLLVVLVGVSLLLNIITLGVVISIKRKMSAGAAPTKRKNASSAEAAATIEAGVVFCRNCGSQFDSTRTVCPHCETAR
;
A
#
# COMPACT_ATOMS: atom_id res chain seq x y z
N MET A 1 -8.08 -45.29 11.57
CA MET A 1 -7.66 -44.07 12.30
C MET A 1 -8.93 -43.34 12.67
N ASN A 2 -9.27 -43.25 13.96
CA ASN A 2 -10.55 -42.73 14.40
C ASN A 2 -10.48 -41.20 14.39
N VAL A 3 -11.32 -40.53 13.61
CA VAL A 3 -11.33 -39.05 13.53
C VAL A 3 -11.77 -38.37 14.82
N ASN A 4 -12.32 -39.14 15.76
CA ASN A 4 -12.82 -38.69 17.06
C ASN A 4 -11.81 -38.90 18.21
N ASP A 5 -10.59 -39.34 17.91
CA ASP A 5 -9.55 -39.44 18.93
C ASP A 5 -9.26 -38.03 19.47
N PRO A 6 -9.42 -37.76 20.78
CA PRO A 6 -9.30 -36.42 21.34
C PRO A 6 -7.91 -35.82 21.12
N LEU A 7 -6.87 -36.68 21.11
CA LEU A 7 -5.52 -36.30 20.76
C LEU A 7 -5.41 -35.79 19.32
N LEU A 8 -6.07 -36.46 18.37
CA LEU A 8 -6.07 -36.09 16.96
C LEU A 8 -6.78 -34.74 16.76
N LEU A 9 -7.92 -34.52 17.44
CA LEU A 9 -8.63 -33.24 17.41
C LEU A 9 -7.77 -32.09 17.96
N VAL A 10 -7.09 -32.29 19.09
CA VAL A 10 -6.19 -31.27 19.66
C VAL A 10 -5.03 -30.95 18.71
N VAL A 11 -4.43 -31.97 18.09
CA VAL A 11 -3.38 -31.78 17.09
C VAL A 11 -3.90 -31.01 15.88
N LEU A 12 -5.09 -31.34 15.38
CA LEU A 12 -5.67 -30.70 14.19
C LEU A 12 -6.02 -29.24 14.43
N VAL A 13 -6.62 -28.93 15.59
CA VAL A 13 -6.88 -27.55 16.04
C VAL A 13 -5.57 -26.79 16.23
N GLY A 14 -4.56 -27.41 16.85
CA GLY A 14 -3.24 -26.82 17.04
C GLY A 14 -2.56 -26.46 15.72
N VAL A 15 -2.57 -27.38 14.75
CA VAL A 15 -2.01 -27.15 13.40
C VAL A 15 -2.75 -26.03 12.68
N SER A 16 -4.10 -26.02 12.73
CA SER A 16 -4.91 -24.95 12.13
C SER A 16 -4.60 -23.58 12.73
N LEU A 17 -4.47 -23.50 14.05
CA LEU A 17 -4.09 -22.27 14.74
C LEU A 17 -2.69 -21.81 14.32
N LEU A 18 -1.73 -22.74 14.24
CA LEU A 18 -0.36 -22.46 13.83
C LEU A 18 -0.31 -21.87 12.41
N LEU A 19 -1.03 -22.48 11.46
CA LEU A 19 -1.11 -22.01 10.07
C LEU A 19 -1.72 -20.60 9.97
N ASN A 20 -2.74 -20.30 10.78
CA ASN A 20 -3.34 -18.97 10.84
C ASN A 20 -2.35 -17.92 11.39
N ILE A 21 -1.60 -18.24 12.44
CA ILE A 21 -0.56 -17.34 12.99
C ILE A 21 0.53 -17.07 11.95
N ILE A 22 1.00 -18.10 11.25
CA ILE A 22 2.00 -17.95 10.18
C ILE A 22 1.46 -17.05 9.07
N THR A 23 0.23 -17.30 8.61
CA THR A 23 -0.43 -16.51 7.56
C THR A 23 -0.55 -15.05 7.97
N LEU A 24 -0.99 -14.78 9.21
CA LEU A 24 -1.07 -13.43 9.77
C LEU A 24 0.32 -12.76 9.80
N GLY A 25 1.35 -13.48 10.24
CA GLY A 25 2.73 -12.99 10.28
C GLY A 25 3.29 -12.64 8.89
N VAL A 26 3.02 -13.47 7.88
CA VAL A 26 3.41 -13.22 6.49
C VAL A 26 2.66 -11.99 5.93
N VAL A 27 1.35 -11.90 6.12
CA VAL A 27 0.54 -10.75 5.66
C VAL A 27 1.01 -9.46 6.32
N ILE A 28 1.29 -9.46 7.63
CA ILE A 28 1.84 -8.30 8.34
C ILE A 28 3.23 -7.96 7.79
N SER A 29 4.08 -8.94 7.52
CA SER A 29 5.42 -8.72 6.97
C SER A 29 5.39 -8.11 5.57
N ILE A 30 4.50 -8.59 4.70
CA ILE A 30 4.30 -8.06 3.35
C ILE A 30 3.74 -6.63 3.42
N LYS A 31 2.71 -6.40 4.25
CA LYS A 31 2.15 -5.05 4.46
C LYS A 31 3.18 -4.09 5.06
N ARG A 32 3.99 -4.52 6.02
CA ARG A 32 5.09 -3.71 6.58
C ARG A 32 6.14 -3.40 5.52
N LYS A 33 6.50 -4.34 4.66
CA LYS A 33 7.44 -4.12 3.55
C LYS A 33 6.90 -3.13 2.51
N MET A 34 5.58 -3.11 2.29
CA MET A 34 4.93 -2.12 1.41
C MET A 34 4.74 -0.75 2.08
N SER A 35 4.42 -0.69 3.38
CA SER A 35 4.32 0.58 4.13
C SER A 35 5.67 1.19 4.47
N ALA A 36 6.77 0.43 4.49
CA ALA A 36 8.13 0.97 4.64
C ALA A 36 8.62 1.73 3.39
N GLY A 37 7.90 1.63 2.26
CA GLY A 37 8.08 2.49 1.09
C GLY A 37 7.37 3.85 1.19
N ALA A 38 6.48 4.03 2.18
CA ALA A 38 6.00 5.34 2.59
C ALA A 38 6.88 5.84 3.72
N ALA A 39 8.12 6.20 3.39
CA ALA A 39 8.80 7.21 4.17
C ALA A 39 7.82 8.39 4.31
N PRO A 40 7.58 8.93 5.52
CA PRO A 40 6.97 10.24 5.61
C PRO A 40 7.96 11.16 4.91
N THR A 41 7.67 11.54 3.67
CA THR A 41 8.25 12.73 3.06
C THR A 41 8.15 13.79 4.13
N LYS A 42 9.30 14.24 4.64
CA LYS A 42 9.44 15.39 5.50
C LYS A 42 8.44 16.44 5.00
N ARG A 43 7.32 16.62 5.71
CA ARG A 43 6.57 17.87 5.71
C ARG A 43 7.47 18.88 6.40
N LYS A 44 8.48 19.37 5.69
CA LYS A 44 8.93 20.74 5.85
C LYS A 44 7.90 21.62 5.16
N ASN A 45 7.73 22.83 5.69
CA ASN A 45 6.70 23.83 5.40
C ASN A 45 5.56 23.65 6.43
N ALA A 46 5.71 24.12 7.66
CA ALA A 46 5.89 25.52 8.05
C ALA A 46 4.86 26.43 7.37
N SER A 47 4.14 27.16 8.22
CA SER A 47 3.18 28.21 7.94
C SER A 47 1.76 27.76 7.57
N SER A 48 0.91 27.71 8.60
CA SER A 48 -0.43 28.30 8.52
C SER A 48 -0.38 29.64 7.79
N ALA A 49 -1.47 29.94 7.09
CA ALA A 49 -1.76 31.17 6.34
C ALA A 49 -1.35 31.15 4.86
N GLU A 50 -1.99 30.29 4.05
CA GLU A 50 -2.29 30.57 2.63
C GLU A 50 -3.32 29.56 2.09
N ALA A 51 -4.43 29.43 2.82
CA ALA A 51 -5.64 28.77 2.34
C ALA A 51 -6.45 29.75 1.48
N ALA A 52 -6.05 29.99 0.21
CA ALA A 52 -6.90 30.77 -0.71
C ALA A 52 -6.66 30.64 -2.24
N ALA A 53 -5.63 29.97 -2.76
CA ALA A 53 -5.33 30.09 -4.21
C ALA A 53 -4.68 28.89 -4.92
N THR A 54 -4.96 27.63 -4.54
CA THR A 54 -4.41 26.47 -5.27
C THR A 54 -5.36 25.28 -5.25
N ILE A 55 -6.57 25.49 -5.76
CA ILE A 55 -7.39 24.39 -6.26
C ILE A 55 -6.89 24.16 -7.69
N GLU A 56 -6.60 22.90 -8.05
CA GLU A 56 -6.22 22.38 -9.38
C GLU A 56 -4.77 21.86 -9.59
N ALA A 57 -3.88 21.85 -8.60
CA ALA A 57 -2.64 21.07 -8.68
C ALA A 57 -2.85 19.63 -8.15
N GLY A 58 -3.56 18.80 -8.93
CA GLY A 58 -3.68 17.36 -8.67
C GLY A 58 -2.51 16.57 -9.27
N VAL A 59 -2.36 15.30 -8.90
CA VAL A 59 -1.44 14.37 -9.59
C VAL A 59 -2.25 13.50 -10.54
N VAL A 60 -1.80 13.37 -11.79
CA VAL A 60 -2.40 12.52 -12.82
C VAL A 60 -1.44 11.42 -13.25
N PHE A 61 -2.00 10.30 -13.70
CA PHE A 61 -1.25 9.17 -14.23
C PHE A 61 -1.29 9.20 -15.76
N CYS A 62 -0.13 9.06 -16.40
CA CYS A 62 -0.07 8.93 -17.86
C CYS A 62 -0.73 7.60 -18.28
N ARG A 63 -1.66 7.65 -19.24
CA ARG A 63 -2.30 6.46 -19.80
C ARG A 63 -1.37 5.61 -20.67
N ASN A 64 -0.30 6.21 -21.19
CA ASN A 64 0.65 5.54 -22.07
C ASN A 64 1.77 4.84 -21.29
N CYS A 65 2.44 5.54 -20.36
CA CYS A 65 3.59 4.99 -19.64
C CYS A 65 3.36 4.74 -18.13
N GLY A 66 2.19 5.11 -17.59
CA GLY A 66 1.86 4.93 -16.17
C GLY A 66 2.60 5.88 -15.22
N SER A 67 3.44 6.79 -15.71
CA SER A 67 4.16 7.74 -14.84
C SER A 67 3.20 8.75 -14.20
N GLN A 68 3.47 9.09 -12.95
CA GLN A 68 2.75 10.15 -12.23
C GLN A 68 3.37 11.51 -12.55
N PHE A 69 2.53 12.49 -12.87
CA PHE A 69 2.97 13.87 -13.10
C PHE A 69 1.88 14.88 -12.71
N ASP A 70 2.26 16.15 -12.64
CA ASP A 70 1.41 17.23 -12.18
C ASP A 70 0.29 17.55 -13.19
N SER A 71 -0.95 17.71 -12.71
CA SER A 71 -2.13 18.05 -13.53
C SER A 71 -2.01 19.37 -14.29
N THR A 72 -1.11 20.26 -13.86
CA THR A 72 -0.83 21.51 -14.58
C THR A 72 -0.14 21.28 -15.93
N ARG A 73 0.42 20.08 -16.16
CA ARG A 73 1.05 19.74 -17.44
C ARG A 73 0.07 18.98 -18.34
N THR A 74 -0.02 19.41 -19.59
CA THR A 74 -0.85 18.78 -20.63
C THR A 74 -0.15 17.62 -21.34
N VAL A 75 1.16 17.50 -21.16
CA VAL A 75 2.01 16.50 -21.81
C VAL A 75 2.83 15.76 -20.76
N CYS A 76 2.91 14.44 -20.91
CA CYS A 76 3.69 13.60 -20.00
C CYS A 76 5.19 13.89 -20.13
N PRO A 77 5.92 14.19 -19.03
CA PRO A 77 7.36 14.47 -19.08
C PRO A 77 8.23 13.24 -19.36
N HIS A 78 7.66 12.03 -19.31
CA HIS A 78 8.39 10.78 -19.51
C HIS A 78 8.28 10.22 -20.92
N CYS A 79 7.10 10.30 -21.54
CA CYS A 79 6.84 9.70 -22.86
C CYS A 79 6.31 10.70 -23.88
N GLU A 80 6.26 12.00 -23.51
CA GLU A 80 5.88 13.13 -24.37
C GLU A 80 4.50 12.98 -25.02
N THR A 81 3.70 12.03 -24.54
CA THR A 81 2.34 11.79 -25.01
C THR A 81 1.41 12.81 -24.37
N ALA A 82 0.52 13.39 -25.16
CA ALA A 82 -0.56 14.25 -24.67
C ALA A 82 -1.46 13.47 -23.71
N ARG A 83 -2.03 14.17 -22.73
CA ARG A 83 -2.88 13.59 -21.68
C ARG A 83 -4.07 12.80 -22.22
#